data_AF-A0A0Q5Q9Q8-F1
#
_entry.id   AF-A0A0Q5Q9Q8-F1
#
_cell.length_a   1.000
_cell.length_b   1.000
_cell.length_c   1.000
_cell.angle_alpha   90.00
_cell.angle_beta   90.00
_cell.angle_gamma   90.00
#
_symmetry.space_group_name_H-M   'P 1'
#
loop_
_entity.id
_entity.type
_entity.pdbx_description
1 polymer ?
#
loop_
_entity_poly.entity_id
_entity_poly.type
_entity_poly.pdbx_seq_one_letter_code
_entity_poly.pdbx_strand_id
1 'polypeptide(L)'
;MNVSLLQLCLLLFLFCSKSSDKKCFIESDENIAIANKKSFYDEQFFDKNPEYLQVISLKKYRSFKNDSIDNVYNPSSNSQEEGKYADFKNKFDIQFIFSNVQIFGKFKYCLGRNFLGYWLLKIDSDKTAAYFLGLSLSRYYINTTQTKPIINKGFLELEGSFVKIEDVEGLPGYKGFSATEDGKLFRIDPALRNAVT
;
A
#
# COMPACT_ATOMS: atom_id res chain seq x y z
N MET A 1 -26.26 -0.78 -58.46
CA MET A 1 -26.82 -1.59 -57.35
C MET A 1 -26.77 -0.74 -56.10
N ASN A 2 -27.90 -0.11 -55.75
CA ASN A 2 -28.01 0.74 -54.57
C ASN A 2 -28.20 -0.18 -53.36
N VAL A 3 -27.12 -0.40 -52.61
CA VAL A 3 -27.20 -1.06 -51.30
C VAL A 3 -27.87 -0.06 -50.38
N SER A 4 -29.09 -0.41 -49.95
CA SER A 4 -29.90 0.40 -49.05
C SER A 4 -29.13 0.65 -47.75
N LEU A 5 -29.07 1.91 -47.32
CA LEU A 5 -28.50 2.34 -46.03
C LEU A 5 -29.13 1.57 -44.83
N LEU A 6 -30.31 0.97 -45.04
CA LEU A 6 -31.03 0.14 -44.08
C LEU A 6 -30.35 -1.22 -43.82
N GLN A 7 -29.60 -1.76 -44.79
CA GLN A 7 -28.91 -3.05 -44.64
C GLN A 7 -27.58 -2.94 -43.90
N LEU A 8 -26.95 -1.75 -43.88
CA LEU A 8 -25.71 -1.51 -43.12
C LEU A 8 -25.98 -1.31 -41.62
N CYS A 9 -27.16 -0.78 -41.26
CA CYS A 9 -27.57 -0.64 -39.85
C CYS A 9 -27.92 -1.97 -39.17
N LEU A 10 -28.36 -2.99 -39.91
CA LEU A 10 -28.75 -4.28 -39.31
C LEU A 10 -27.55 -5.14 -38.84
N LEU A 11 -26.34 -4.86 -39.34
CA LEU A 11 -25.13 -5.61 -38.96
C LEU A 11 -24.48 -5.12 -37.66
N LEU A 12 -24.90 -3.97 -37.11
CA LEU A 12 -24.36 -3.39 -35.87
C LEU A 12 -25.04 -3.94 -34.59
N PHE A 13 -26.10 -4.74 -34.72
CA PHE A 13 -26.84 -5.27 -33.56
C PHE A 13 -26.42 -6.69 -33.11
N LEU A 14 -25.42 -7.31 -33.76
CA LEU A 14 -25.01 -8.69 -33.45
C LEU A 14 -23.80 -8.82 -32.52
N PHE A 15 -23.22 -7.73 -32.02
CA PHE A 15 -22.16 -7.77 -31.01
C PHE A 15 -22.61 -7.12 -29.69
N CYS A 16 -23.77 -7.54 -29.19
CA CYS A 16 -24.04 -7.45 -27.76
C CYS A 16 -23.82 -8.84 -27.16
N SER A 17 -22.55 -9.20 -26.99
CA SER A 17 -22.16 -10.35 -26.18
C SER A 17 -22.63 -10.06 -24.77
N LYS A 18 -23.64 -10.81 -24.28
CA LYS A 18 -24.01 -10.82 -22.87
C LYS A 18 -22.73 -11.02 -22.06
N SER A 19 -22.29 -10.02 -21.29
CA SER A 19 -21.35 -10.31 -20.20
C SER A 19 -22.09 -11.28 -19.30
N SER A 20 -21.50 -12.42 -19.00
CA SER A 20 -21.95 -13.23 -17.89
C SER A 20 -21.64 -12.44 -16.63
N ASP A 21 -22.55 -11.54 -16.24
CA ASP A 21 -22.63 -11.01 -14.90
C ASP A 21 -22.97 -12.21 -14.00
N LYS A 22 -21.94 -12.97 -13.63
CA LYS A 22 -21.99 -13.81 -12.46
C LYS A 22 -22.27 -12.83 -11.32
N LYS A 23 -23.47 -12.89 -10.77
CA LYS A 23 -23.87 -12.18 -9.55
C LYS A 23 -22.77 -12.40 -8.49
N CYS A 24 -21.88 -11.44 -8.31
CA CYS A 24 -20.81 -11.48 -7.30
C CYS A 24 -21.29 -11.10 -5.90
N PHE A 25 -22.59 -10.83 -5.74
CA PHE A 25 -23.21 -10.62 -4.44
C PHE A 25 -24.46 -11.49 -4.40
N ILE A 26 -24.43 -12.48 -3.52
CA ILE A 26 -25.63 -13.24 -3.15
C ILE A 26 -26.49 -12.26 -2.33
N GLU A 27 -27.64 -11.88 -2.87
CA GLU A 27 -28.75 -11.38 -2.04
C GLU A 27 -29.26 -12.57 -1.23
N SER A 28 -28.98 -12.56 0.07
CA SER A 28 -29.69 -13.40 1.02
C SER A 28 -30.23 -12.49 2.12
N ASP A 29 -31.44 -12.00 1.92
CA ASP A 29 -32.31 -11.60 3.02
C ASP A 29 -32.89 -12.87 3.62
N GLU A 30 -32.31 -13.34 4.71
CA GLU A 30 -32.98 -14.22 5.67
C GLU A 30 -32.31 -14.04 7.04
N ASN A 31 -33.14 -13.84 8.06
CA ASN A 31 -32.80 -13.51 9.43
C ASN A 31 -31.68 -14.38 10.02
N ILE A 32 -30.45 -13.88 10.02
CA ILE A 32 -29.35 -14.46 10.80
C ILE A 32 -29.21 -13.62 12.07
N ALA A 33 -29.63 -14.21 13.19
CA ALA A 33 -29.30 -13.73 14.52
C ALA A 33 -27.83 -13.30 14.55
N ILE A 34 -27.56 -12.09 15.08
CA ILE A 34 -26.22 -11.54 15.24
C ILE A 34 -25.50 -12.36 16.33
N ALA A 35 -25.16 -13.60 16.01
CA ALA A 35 -24.10 -14.32 16.68
C ALA A 35 -22.83 -13.56 16.32
N ASN A 36 -22.19 -12.98 17.33
CA ASN A 36 -20.90 -12.30 17.28
C ASN A 36 -20.07 -12.83 16.11
N LYS A 37 -20.08 -12.08 15.00
CA LYS A 37 -19.36 -12.44 13.79
C LYS A 37 -17.90 -12.36 14.20
N LYS A 38 -17.33 -13.51 14.57
CA LYS A 38 -15.91 -13.71 14.83
C LYS A 38 -15.19 -12.89 13.78
N SER A 39 -14.42 -11.90 14.24
CA SER A 39 -13.91 -10.86 13.36
C SER A 39 -13.17 -11.56 12.22
N PHE A 40 -13.26 -11.01 11.01
CA PHE A 40 -12.59 -11.56 9.81
C PHE A 40 -11.04 -11.64 9.95
N TYR A 41 -10.50 -11.33 11.13
CA TYR A 41 -9.10 -11.45 11.54
C TYR A 41 -8.75 -12.81 12.18
N ASP A 42 -9.68 -13.78 12.18
CA ASP A 42 -9.40 -15.14 12.63
C ASP A 42 -8.37 -15.84 11.71
N GLU A 43 -7.10 -15.66 12.05
CA GLU A 43 -5.96 -16.60 12.04
C GLU A 43 -5.65 -17.49 10.83
N GLN A 44 -6.40 -17.49 9.71
CA GLN A 44 -6.26 -18.57 8.70
C GLN A 44 -5.81 -18.14 7.30
N PHE A 45 -5.66 -16.84 7.00
CA PHE A 45 -5.26 -16.38 5.65
C PHE A 45 -3.80 -15.93 5.50
N PHE A 46 -2.98 -15.94 6.56
CA PHE A 46 -1.68 -15.25 6.56
C PHE A 46 -0.45 -16.04 7.01
N ASP A 47 -0.53 -17.36 7.21
CA ASP A 47 0.62 -18.16 7.66
C ASP A 47 1.81 -18.11 6.69
N LYS A 48 1.57 -17.73 5.43
CA LYS A 48 2.62 -17.54 4.43
C LYS A 48 2.63 -16.10 3.92
N ASN A 49 3.76 -15.44 4.08
CA ASN A 49 4.02 -14.18 3.39
C ASN A 49 3.93 -14.42 1.87
N PRO A 50 3.49 -13.43 1.08
CA PRO A 50 3.50 -13.57 -0.36
C PRO A 50 4.94 -13.79 -0.85
N GLU A 51 5.11 -14.52 -1.95
CA GLU A 51 6.44 -14.95 -2.44
C GLU A 51 7.41 -13.78 -2.68
N TYR A 52 6.88 -12.62 -3.06
CA TYR A 52 7.67 -11.40 -3.27
C TYR A 52 8.18 -10.74 -1.97
N LEU A 53 7.68 -11.13 -0.79
CA LEU A 53 7.98 -10.50 0.50
C LEU A 53 8.75 -11.43 1.43
N GLN A 54 9.98 -11.04 1.72
CA GLN A 54 10.80 -11.64 2.78
C GLN A 54 10.73 -10.75 4.03
N VAL A 55 10.58 -11.38 5.20
CA VAL A 55 10.58 -10.69 6.49
C VAL A 55 11.76 -11.17 7.31
N ILE A 56 12.68 -10.28 7.63
CA ILE A 56 13.93 -10.59 8.32
C ILE A 56 13.94 -9.85 9.66
N SER A 57 14.31 -10.53 10.75
CA SER A 57 14.45 -9.90 12.07
C SER A 57 15.83 -9.22 12.20
N LEU A 58 15.83 -7.94 12.57
CA LEU A 58 17.01 -7.11 12.74
C LEU A 58 17.50 -7.15 14.19
N LYS A 59 18.82 -7.19 14.38
CA LYS A 59 19.45 -7.08 15.71
C LYS A 59 19.51 -5.64 16.24
N LYS A 60 19.63 -4.68 15.31
CA LYS A 60 19.66 -3.25 15.59
C LYS A 60 18.57 -2.62 14.76
N TYR A 61 17.65 -1.93 15.43
CA TYR A 61 16.49 -1.35 14.79
C TYR A 61 15.99 -0.15 15.60
N ARG A 62 15.18 0.67 14.94
CA ARG A 62 14.38 1.72 15.57
C ARG A 62 12.98 1.15 15.81
N SER A 63 12.50 1.22 17.06
CA SER A 63 11.19 0.68 17.43
C SER A 63 10.05 1.55 16.91
N PHE A 64 8.88 0.94 16.73
CA PHE A 64 7.64 1.64 16.39
C PHE A 64 7.37 2.81 17.34
N LYS A 65 7.52 2.60 18.66
CA LYS A 65 7.29 3.63 19.66
C LYS A 65 8.21 4.84 19.45
N ASN A 66 9.50 4.62 19.24
CA ASN A 66 10.45 5.72 19.06
C ASN A 66 10.24 6.41 17.71
N ASP A 67 9.96 5.67 16.63
CA ASP A 67 9.70 6.26 15.31
C ASP A 67 8.39 7.05 15.28
N SER A 68 7.30 6.50 15.82
CA SER A 68 5.98 7.15 15.83
C SER A 68 5.95 8.43 16.68
N ILE A 69 6.62 8.46 17.83
CA ILE A 69 6.70 9.65 18.68
C ILE A 69 7.49 10.76 17.97
N ASP A 70 8.67 10.46 17.42
CA ASP A 70 9.49 11.48 16.76
C ASP A 70 8.78 12.07 15.53
N ASN A 71 7.97 11.27 14.84
CA ASN A 71 7.11 11.74 13.74
C ASN A 71 5.99 12.69 14.21
N VAL A 72 5.43 12.49 15.40
CA VAL A 72 4.33 13.31 15.93
C VAL A 72 4.85 14.60 16.57
N TYR A 73 5.98 14.54 17.27
CA TYR A 73 6.49 15.65 18.07
C TYR A 73 7.49 16.55 17.34
N ASN A 74 7.96 16.15 16.14
CA ASN A 74 8.91 16.93 15.37
C ASN A 74 8.43 17.29 13.95
N PRO A 75 7.23 17.91 13.78
CA PRO A 75 6.78 18.44 12.49
C PRO A 75 7.60 19.66 12.01
N SER A 76 8.58 20.11 12.81
CA SER A 76 9.24 21.42 12.76
C SER A 76 10.38 21.56 11.74
N SER A 77 10.66 20.57 10.88
CA SER A 77 11.71 20.65 9.85
C SER A 77 11.18 20.98 8.44
N ASN A 78 9.97 21.56 8.38
CA ASN A 78 9.14 21.70 7.19
C ASN A 78 9.83 22.32 5.95
N SER A 79 10.73 23.29 6.06
CA SER A 79 11.29 23.93 4.84
C SER A 79 12.29 23.04 4.09
N GLN A 80 13.09 22.24 4.79
CA GLN A 80 14.11 21.38 4.19
C GLN A 80 13.50 20.03 3.74
N GLU A 81 12.50 19.55 4.47
CA GLU A 81 11.71 18.37 4.07
C GLU A 81 10.75 18.67 2.92
N GLU A 82 10.16 19.87 2.84
CA GLU A 82 9.33 20.25 1.69
C GLU A 82 10.09 20.19 0.37
N GLY A 83 11.33 20.67 0.35
CA GLY A 83 12.21 20.58 -0.82
C GLY A 83 12.56 19.13 -1.18
N LYS A 84 12.82 18.28 -0.17
CA LYS A 84 13.20 16.87 -0.37
C LYS A 84 12.14 16.06 -1.11
N TYR A 85 10.86 16.38 -0.88
CA TYR A 85 9.72 15.68 -1.50
C TYR A 85 9.08 16.48 -2.64
N ALA A 86 9.62 17.64 -3.03
CA ALA A 86 8.99 18.56 -3.98
C ALA A 86 8.62 17.91 -5.32
N ASP A 87 9.52 17.12 -5.90
CA ASP A 87 9.25 16.43 -7.17
C ASP A 87 8.10 15.43 -7.04
N PHE A 88 8.03 14.70 -5.92
CA PHE A 88 6.96 13.75 -5.66
C PHE A 88 5.64 14.45 -5.38
N LYS A 89 5.64 15.54 -4.62
CA LYS A 89 4.47 16.40 -4.41
C LYS A 89 3.95 16.97 -5.73
N ASN A 90 4.84 17.44 -6.62
CA ASN A 90 4.44 17.95 -7.93
C ASN A 90 3.81 16.86 -8.81
N LYS A 91 4.41 15.67 -8.85
CA LYS A 91 4.00 14.59 -9.75
C LYS A 91 2.85 13.72 -9.25
N PHE A 92 2.68 13.58 -7.93
CA PHE A 92 1.66 12.72 -7.30
C PHE A 92 0.65 13.49 -6.45
N ASP A 93 0.83 14.80 -6.26
CA ASP A 93 -0.05 15.68 -5.50
C ASP A 93 -0.27 15.19 -4.04
N ILE A 94 -1.42 15.51 -3.45
CA ILE A 94 -1.83 15.14 -2.08
C ILE A 94 -2.23 13.67 -1.91
N GLN A 95 -2.02 12.81 -2.92
CA GLN A 95 -2.44 11.41 -2.87
C GLN A 95 -1.66 10.59 -1.82
N PHE A 96 -0.47 11.05 -1.44
CA PHE A 96 0.42 10.33 -0.53
C PHE A 96 1.06 11.24 0.51
N ILE A 97 1.28 10.66 1.68
CA ILE A 97 2.30 11.11 2.62
C ILE A 97 3.63 10.49 2.18
N PHE A 98 4.68 11.29 2.07
CA PHE A 98 5.97 10.88 1.51
C PHE A 98 7.00 10.63 2.62
N SER A 99 7.82 9.60 2.44
CA SER A 99 8.96 9.29 3.30
C SER A 99 10.07 8.62 2.50
N ASN A 100 11.26 8.51 3.08
CA ASN A 100 12.35 7.69 2.54
C ASN A 100 12.70 7.96 1.06
N VAL A 101 12.94 9.22 0.69
CA VAL A 101 13.42 9.57 -0.66
C VAL A 101 14.84 9.05 -0.89
N GLN A 102 15.05 8.44 -2.05
CA GLN A 102 16.34 8.00 -2.55
C GLN A 102 16.51 8.34 -4.02
N ILE A 103 17.67 8.87 -4.39
CA ILE A 103 18.07 9.09 -5.78
C ILE A 103 19.08 7.99 -6.14
N PHE A 104 18.84 7.29 -7.25
CA PHE A 104 19.71 6.22 -7.74
C PHE A 104 19.83 6.30 -9.26
N GLY A 105 20.98 6.80 -9.74
CA GLY A 105 21.18 7.13 -11.15
C GLY A 105 20.17 8.18 -11.62
N LYS A 106 19.47 7.90 -12.72
CA LYS A 106 18.40 8.77 -13.25
C LYS A 106 17.05 8.62 -12.55
N PHE A 107 16.92 7.68 -11.62
CA PHE A 107 15.66 7.37 -10.95
C PHE A 107 15.58 8.05 -9.59
N LYS A 108 14.39 8.56 -9.25
CA LYS A 108 14.04 8.95 -7.89
C LYS A 108 13.01 7.97 -7.35
N TYR A 109 13.23 7.50 -6.13
CA TYR A 109 12.34 6.61 -5.41
C TYR A 109 11.87 7.29 -4.12
N CYS A 110 10.63 7.01 -3.73
CA CYS A 110 10.06 7.46 -2.46
C CYS A 110 9.06 6.43 -1.97
N LEU A 111 8.93 6.29 -0.66
CA LEU A 111 7.83 5.56 -0.05
C LEU A 111 6.64 6.51 0.12
N GLY A 112 5.57 6.22 -0.63
CA GLY A 112 4.27 6.86 -0.47
C GLY A 112 3.40 6.07 0.50
N ARG A 113 2.58 6.77 1.30
CA ARG A 113 1.57 6.19 2.18
C ARG A 113 0.24 6.89 1.98
N ASN A 114 -0.83 6.12 1.87
CA ASN A 114 -2.20 6.62 1.97
C ASN A 114 -3.06 5.68 2.83
N PHE A 115 -4.37 5.88 2.88
CA PHE A 115 -5.27 5.07 3.70
C PHE A 115 -5.32 3.59 3.29
N LEU A 116 -4.93 3.25 2.05
CA LEU A 116 -4.89 1.85 1.58
C LEU A 116 -3.63 1.11 2.03
N GLY A 117 -2.54 1.83 2.29
CA GLY A 117 -1.26 1.25 2.69
C GLY A 117 -0.06 1.95 2.06
N TYR A 118 1.01 1.17 1.88
CA TYR A 118 2.29 1.67 1.39
C TYR A 118 2.50 1.44 -0.11
N TRP A 119 3.22 2.36 -0.74
CA TRP A 119 3.46 2.43 -2.18
C TRP A 119 4.93 2.76 -2.46
N LEU A 120 5.56 2.08 -3.41
CA LEU A 120 6.80 2.54 -4.01
C LEU A 120 6.47 3.51 -5.13
N LEU A 121 6.90 4.77 -4.96
CA LEU A 121 6.80 5.79 -5.98
C LEU A 121 8.13 5.89 -6.72
N LYS A 122 8.05 5.98 -8.04
CA LYS A 122 9.22 6.10 -8.93
C LYS A 122 9.01 7.26 -9.90
N ILE A 123 10.07 8.04 -10.08
CA ILE A 123 10.19 9.06 -11.13
C ILE A 123 11.40 8.71 -12.00
N ASP A 124 11.18 8.57 -13.31
CA ASP A 124 12.19 8.43 -14.36
C ASP A 124 12.02 9.57 -15.36
N SER A 125 12.79 10.65 -15.18
CA SER A 125 12.56 11.93 -15.85
C SER A 125 11.11 12.39 -15.68
N ASP A 126 10.29 12.39 -16.74
CA ASP A 126 8.87 12.77 -16.67
C ASP A 126 7.90 11.62 -16.46
N LYS A 127 8.37 10.37 -16.52
CA LYS A 127 7.53 9.18 -16.31
C LYS A 127 7.44 8.87 -14.83
N THR A 128 6.21 8.70 -14.36
CA THR A 128 5.90 8.39 -12.96
C THR A 128 5.28 7.00 -12.87
N ALA A 129 5.56 6.30 -11.77
CA ALA A 129 4.91 5.03 -11.48
C ALA A 129 4.68 4.92 -9.97
N ALA A 130 3.52 4.38 -9.59
CA ALA A 130 3.15 4.07 -8.22
C ALA A 130 2.82 2.58 -8.12
N TYR A 131 3.58 1.87 -7.29
CA TYR A 131 3.40 0.43 -7.07
C TYR A 131 2.92 0.24 -5.65
N PHE A 132 1.67 -0.22 -5.46
CA PHE A 132 1.19 -0.63 -4.13
C PHE A 132 2.16 -1.67 -3.54
N LEU A 133 2.26 -1.89 -2.24
CA LEU A 133 3.21 -2.90 -1.72
C LEU A 133 2.51 -4.13 -1.13
N GLY A 134 1.18 -4.09 -1.01
CA GLY A 134 0.43 -5.10 -0.25
C GLY A 134 0.72 -5.04 1.25
N LEU A 135 1.32 -3.95 1.73
CA LEU A 135 1.58 -3.70 3.13
C LEU A 135 0.48 -2.77 3.66
N SER A 136 -0.48 -3.32 4.39
CA SER A 136 -1.60 -2.58 4.98
C SER A 136 -1.21 -1.90 6.29
N LEU A 137 -1.81 -0.74 6.56
CA LEU A 137 -1.56 0.00 7.81
C LEU A 137 -2.03 -0.73 9.08
N SER A 138 -2.95 -1.69 8.94
CA SER A 138 -3.46 -2.49 10.05
C SER A 138 -2.48 -3.53 10.57
N ARG A 139 -1.46 -3.87 9.79
CA ARG A 139 -0.49 -4.95 10.09
C ARG A 139 0.96 -4.48 10.03
N TYR A 140 1.26 -3.53 9.16
CA TYR A 140 2.63 -3.08 8.91
C TYR A 140 2.77 -1.62 9.31
N TYR A 141 3.85 -1.34 10.02
CA TYR A 141 4.36 -0.01 10.20
C TYR A 141 5.75 0.06 9.57
N ILE A 142 5.95 1.01 8.65
CA ILE A 142 7.25 1.29 8.08
C ILE A 142 7.82 2.53 8.73
N ASN A 143 9.06 2.45 9.20
CA ASN A 143 9.76 3.57 9.80
C ASN A 143 9.89 4.69 8.77
N THR A 144 9.57 5.91 9.18
CA THR A 144 9.76 7.10 8.32
C THR A 144 11.23 7.45 8.17
N THR A 145 12.04 7.00 9.13
CA THR A 145 13.49 7.14 9.15
C THR A 145 14.16 5.78 9.14
N GLN A 146 14.96 5.51 8.13
CA GLN A 146 15.90 4.39 8.10
C GLN A 146 17.28 4.85 7.64
N THR A 147 18.32 4.15 8.10
CA THR A 147 19.72 4.50 7.79
C THR A 147 20.16 3.97 6.44
N LYS A 148 19.58 2.85 5.99
CA LYS A 148 19.90 2.21 4.73
C LYS A 148 19.06 2.76 3.58
N PRO A 149 19.58 2.75 2.34
CA PRO A 149 18.77 3.05 1.17
C PRO A 149 17.59 2.07 1.05
N ILE A 150 16.42 2.57 0.65
CA ILE A 150 15.24 1.74 0.38
C ILE A 150 15.42 0.86 -0.85
N ILE A 151 16.23 1.26 -1.83
CA ILE A 151 16.63 0.42 -2.96
C ILE A 151 18.06 -0.04 -2.73
N ASN A 152 18.22 -1.35 -2.50
CA ASN A 152 19.50 -1.96 -2.18
C ASN A 152 19.68 -3.27 -2.94
N LYS A 153 20.74 -3.38 -3.75
CA LYS A 153 21.08 -4.58 -4.55
C LYS A 153 19.90 -5.15 -5.35
N GLY A 154 19.04 -4.28 -5.88
CA GLY A 154 17.87 -4.67 -6.68
C GLY A 154 16.59 -4.96 -5.89
N PHE A 155 16.64 -4.93 -4.56
CA PHE A 155 15.49 -5.13 -3.68
C PHE A 155 14.98 -3.81 -3.11
N LEU A 156 13.68 -3.76 -2.83
CA LEU A 156 13.10 -2.76 -1.96
C LEU A 156 13.22 -3.25 -0.51
N GLU A 157 13.93 -2.52 0.34
CA GLU A 157 14.23 -2.86 1.72
C GLU A 157 13.69 -1.78 2.67
N LEU A 158 12.66 -2.14 3.44
CA LEU A 158 11.96 -1.24 4.35
C LEU A 158 12.10 -1.72 5.79
N GLU A 159 12.64 -0.88 6.66
CA GLU A 159 12.70 -1.15 8.11
C GLU A 159 11.38 -0.79 8.79
N GLY A 160 10.94 -1.59 9.75
CA GLY A 160 9.68 -1.32 10.44
C GLY A 160 9.29 -2.40 11.46
N SER A 161 7.98 -2.48 11.70
CA SER A 161 7.39 -3.33 12.73
C SER A 161 6.08 -3.94 12.25
N PHE A 162 5.75 -5.10 12.79
CA PHE A 162 4.37 -5.56 12.78
C PHE A 162 3.59 -4.82 13.86
N VAL A 163 2.38 -4.38 13.50
CA VAL A 163 1.49 -3.65 14.40
C VAL A 163 0.11 -4.28 14.40
N LYS A 164 -0.69 -3.92 15.42
CA LYS A 164 -2.12 -4.19 15.49
C LYS A 164 -2.88 -2.94 15.88
N ILE A 165 -4.14 -2.92 15.52
CA ILE A 165 -5.08 -1.88 15.94
C ILE A 165 -5.53 -2.20 17.36
N GLU A 166 -5.50 -1.21 18.25
CA GLU A 166 -5.99 -1.32 19.62
C GLU A 166 -6.99 -0.21 19.95
N ASP A 167 -7.90 -0.50 20.87
CA ASP A 167 -8.76 0.54 21.46
C ASP A 167 -7.95 1.41 22.42
N VAL A 168 -8.16 2.73 22.33
CA VAL A 168 -7.51 3.66 23.25
C VAL A 168 -8.33 3.77 24.52
N GLU A 169 -7.73 3.41 25.65
CA GLU A 169 -8.37 3.51 26.96
C GLU A 169 -8.80 4.96 27.23
N GLY A 170 -10.03 5.14 27.72
CA GLY A 170 -10.61 6.46 27.99
C GLY A 170 -11.15 7.21 26.76
N LEU A 171 -11.01 6.67 25.55
CA LEU A 171 -11.51 7.28 24.30
C LEU A 171 -12.28 6.26 23.44
N PRO A 172 -13.55 5.93 23.80
CA PRO A 172 -14.37 5.00 23.02
C PRO A 172 -14.48 5.42 21.55
N GLY A 173 -14.26 4.47 20.64
CA GLY A 173 -14.28 4.71 19.20
C GLY A 173 -12.96 5.19 18.60
N TYR A 174 -11.99 5.61 19.42
CA TYR A 174 -10.65 5.92 18.95
C TYR A 174 -9.77 4.67 18.89
N LYS A 175 -9.18 4.46 17.72
CA LYS A 175 -8.27 3.35 17.46
C LYS A 175 -6.83 3.85 17.45
N GLY A 176 -5.99 3.24 18.26
CA GLY A 176 -4.54 3.39 18.26
C GLY A 176 -3.86 2.22 17.55
N PHE A 177 -2.53 2.28 17.51
CA PHE A 177 -1.69 1.19 17.04
C PHE A 177 -0.67 0.82 18.10
N SER A 178 -0.39 -0.46 18.25
CA SER A 178 0.74 -0.96 19.04
C SER A 178 1.55 -1.96 18.23
N ALA A 179 2.86 -2.01 18.51
CA ALA A 179 3.73 -3.00 17.89
C ALA A 179 3.49 -4.37 18.52
N THR A 180 3.28 -5.38 17.68
CA THR A 180 3.33 -6.79 18.09
C THR A 180 4.77 -7.30 18.00
N GLU A 181 5.51 -6.89 16.97
CA GLU A 181 6.92 -7.24 16.80
C GLU A 181 7.68 -6.09 16.14
N ASP A 182 8.66 -5.53 16.86
CA ASP A 182 9.58 -4.54 16.31
C ASP A 182 10.74 -5.18 15.51
N GLY A 183 11.45 -4.33 14.77
CA GLY A 183 12.75 -4.68 14.21
C GLY A 183 12.68 -5.63 13.04
N LYS A 184 11.74 -5.41 12.13
CA LYS A 184 11.60 -6.15 10.89
C LYS A 184 12.24 -5.40 9.73
N LEU A 185 12.82 -6.16 8.81
CA LEU A 185 13.18 -5.72 7.47
C LEU A 185 12.25 -6.42 6.48
N PHE A 186 11.42 -5.63 5.81
CA PHE A 186 10.56 -6.06 4.74
C PHE A 186 11.34 -5.93 3.43
N ARG A 187 11.81 -7.05 2.91
CA ARG A 187 12.57 -7.12 1.68
C ARG A 187 11.67 -7.61 0.55
N ILE A 188 11.37 -6.73 -0.39
CA ILE A 188 10.46 -6.95 -1.51
C ILE A 188 11.26 -7.11 -2.79
N ASP A 189 10.97 -8.18 -3.53
CA ASP A 189 11.45 -8.38 -4.90
C ASP A 189 10.53 -7.66 -5.90
N PRO A 190 10.98 -6.58 -6.56
CA PRO A 190 10.15 -5.85 -7.52
C PRO A 190 9.86 -6.65 -8.80
N ALA A 191 10.70 -7.64 -9.15
CA ALA A 191 10.54 -8.43 -10.37
C ALA A 191 9.39 -9.44 -10.24
N LEU A 192 9.26 -10.07 -9.07
CA LEU A 192 8.18 -11.02 -8.77
C LEU A 192 6.81 -10.35 -8.59
N ARG A 193 6.78 -9.04 -8.39
CA ARG A 193 5.53 -8.28 -8.23
C ARG A 193 4.81 -8.00 -9.55
N ASN A 194 5.56 -7.76 -10.63
CA ASN A 194 4.98 -7.46 -11.95
C ASN A 194 4.43 -8.70 -12.66
N ALA A 195 4.63 -9.91 -12.11
CA ALA A 195 4.13 -11.17 -12.67
C ALA A 195 2.65 -11.46 -12.33
N VAL A 196 2.00 -10.59 -11.55
CA VAL A 196 0.63 -10.78 -11.03
C VAL A 196 -0.34 -9.71 -11.57
N THR A 197 0.06 -8.92 -12.56
CA THR A 197 -0.78 -7.93 -13.26
C THR A 197 -0.89 -8.22 -14.74
#